data_AF-A0A9D1STE6-F1
#
_entry.id   AF-A0A9D1STE6-F1
#
_cell.length_a   1.000
_cell.length_b   1.000
_cell.length_c   1.000
_cell.angle_alpha   90.00
_cell.angle_beta   90.00
_cell.angle_gamma   90.00
#
_symmetry.space_group_name_H-M   'P 1'
#
loop_
_entity.id
_entity.type
_entity.pdbx_description
1 polymer ?
#
loop_
_entity_poly.entity_id
_entity_poly.type
_entity_poly.pdbx_seq_one_letter_code
_entity_poly.pdbx_strand_id
1 'polypeptide(L)'
;MDARFVIMMVMGVLLMGWVVFCGIQFIRHSRNLVAGASFTGHVKCEKCGTEYEVSAAEFTESYASKSRTVTKTKLRGAALVNRPEYRYFAKKFYCPSCRRKRYAQVLNINEIQDVMLKPSLKAGARWLIIMCVGGIIILAVASIPMHFAEKAAQQQVEELKQQRYEEFVERYM
;
A
#
# COMPACT_ATOMS: atom_id res chain seq x y z
N MET A 1 6.36 33.96 8.36
CA MET A 1 6.16 32.62 7.77
C MET A 1 5.11 32.82 6.68
N ASP A 2 5.47 32.66 5.41
CA ASP A 2 4.56 32.97 4.30
C ASP A 2 3.31 32.10 4.32
N ALA A 3 2.15 32.69 4.03
CA ALA A 3 0.88 31.96 3.92
C ALA A 3 0.99 30.76 2.96
N ARG A 4 1.77 30.91 1.88
CA ARG A 4 2.10 29.84 0.93
C ARG A 4 2.81 28.65 1.60
N PHE A 5 3.75 28.93 2.51
CA PHE A 5 4.50 27.89 3.22
C PHE A 5 3.59 27.09 4.16
N VAL A 6 2.67 27.78 4.85
CA VAL A 6 1.68 27.14 5.72
C VAL A 6 0.71 26.27 4.90
N ILE A 7 0.21 26.78 3.77
CA ILE A 7 -0.69 26.02 2.88
C ILE A 7 -0.01 24.76 2.33
N MET A 8 1.25 24.87 1.88
CA MET A 8 2.03 23.74 1.38
C MET A 8 2.28 22.69 2.47
N MET A 9 2.58 23.13 3.70
CA MET A 9 2.79 22.22 4.83
C MET A 9 1.51 21.46 5.19
N VAL A 10 0.37 22.15 5.26
CA VAL A 10 -0.94 21.52 5.55
C VAL A 10 -1.34 20.53 4.46
N MET A 11 -1.16 20.91 3.18
CA MET A 11 -1.41 20.02 2.04
C MET A 11 -0.53 18.77 2.08
N GLY A 12 0.77 18.93 2.38
CA GLY A 12 1.70 17.82 2.50
C GLY A 12 1.30 16.84 3.60
N VAL A 13 0.89 17.34 4.76
CA VAL A 13 0.41 16.51 5.88
C VAL A 13 -0.89 15.78 5.50
N LEU A 14 -1.83 16.46 4.83
CA LEU A 14 -3.08 15.85 4.37
C LEU A 14 -2.83 14.72 3.36
N LEU A 15 -1.93 14.93 2.39
CA LEU A 15 -1.57 13.91 1.41
C LEU A 15 -0.87 12.71 2.06
N MET A 16 0.07 12.95 2.97
CA MET A 16 0.72 11.88 3.73
C MET A 16 -0.29 11.09 4.58
N GLY A 17 -1.19 11.79 5.28
CA GLY A 17 -2.27 11.15 6.04
C GLY A 17 -3.18 10.31 5.16
N TRP A 18 -3.52 10.79 3.97
CA TRP A 18 -4.34 10.06 2.99
C TRP A 18 -3.64 8.78 2.49
N VAL A 19 -2.35 8.87 2.13
CA VAL A 19 -1.57 7.70 1.69
C VAL A 19 -1.48 6.65 2.79
N VAL A 20 -1.21 7.06 4.03
CA VAL A 20 -1.17 6.16 5.19
C VAL A 20 -2.53 5.52 5.43
N PHE A 21 -3.61 6.30 5.35
CA PHE A 21 -4.98 5.80 5.49
C PHE A 21 -5.32 4.76 4.41
N CYS A 22 -5.03 5.05 3.14
CA CYS A 22 -5.22 4.12 2.04
C CYS A 22 -4.41 2.83 2.23
N GLY A 23 -3.16 2.93 2.69
CA GLY A 23 -2.31 1.78 2.97
C GLY A 23 -2.87 0.88 4.09
N ILE A 24 -3.29 1.47 5.20
CA ILE A 24 -3.91 0.73 6.32
C ILE A 24 -5.20 0.05 5.88
N GLN A 25 -6.06 0.76 5.14
CA GLN A 25 -7.32 0.21 4.66
C GLN A 25 -7.12 -0.90 3.63
N PHE A 26 -6.12 -0.79 2.76
CA PHE A 26 -5.73 -1.86 1.85
C PHE A 26 -5.33 -3.14 2.61
N ILE A 27 -4.54 -3.01 3.68
CA ILE A 27 -4.13 -4.15 4.52
C ILE A 27 -5.34 -4.73 5.27
N ARG A 28 -6.21 -3.90 5.84
CA ARG A 28 -7.41 -4.37 6.55
C ARG A 28 -8.40 -5.05 5.60
N HIS A 29 -8.63 -4.48 4.43
CA HIS A 29 -9.53 -5.03 3.44
C HIS A 29 -8.99 -6.34 2.84
N SER A 30 -7.69 -6.41 2.56
CA SER A 30 -7.06 -7.67 2.13
C SER A 30 -7.13 -8.74 3.20
N ARG A 31 -6.92 -8.41 4.49
CA ARG A 31 -7.13 -9.35 5.60
C ARG A 31 -8.59 -9.83 5.71
N ASN A 32 -9.57 -8.95 5.53
CA ASN A 32 -10.97 -9.33 5.55
C ASN A 32 -11.36 -10.22 4.36
N LEU A 33 -10.81 -9.95 3.18
CA LEU A 33 -10.99 -10.82 2.00
C LEU A 33 -10.35 -12.20 2.21
N VAL A 34 -9.19 -12.25 2.86
CA VAL A 34 -8.52 -13.51 3.24
C VAL A 34 -9.32 -14.27 4.31
N ALA A 35 -9.91 -13.58 5.29
CA ALA A 35 -10.75 -14.20 6.30
C ALA A 35 -12.10 -14.70 5.73
N GLY A 36 -12.65 -14.01 4.72
CA GLY A 36 -13.87 -14.41 4.03
C GLY A 36 -13.68 -15.49 2.97
N ALA A 37 -12.47 -15.63 2.43
CA ALA A 37 -12.07 -16.77 1.63
C ALA A 37 -11.78 -17.94 2.58
N SER A 38 -12.77 -18.81 2.79
CA SER A 38 -12.67 -20.05 3.56
C SER A 38 -11.66 -21.02 2.92
N PHE A 39 -10.37 -20.71 3.05
CA PHE A 39 -9.29 -21.51 2.54
C PHE A 39 -8.79 -22.46 3.64
N THR A 40 -8.77 -23.76 3.34
CA THR A 40 -8.21 -24.82 4.20
C THR A 40 -6.80 -25.14 3.76
N GLY A 41 -5.82 -24.75 4.57
CA GLY A 41 -4.41 -25.07 4.33
C GLY A 41 -4.05 -26.46 4.81
N HIS A 42 -3.75 -27.35 3.87
CA HIS A 42 -3.10 -28.62 4.19
C HIS A 42 -1.65 -28.37 4.61
N VAL A 43 -1.33 -28.66 5.86
CA VAL A 43 0.00 -28.49 6.42
C VAL A 43 0.54 -29.80 6.98
N LYS A 44 1.85 -29.99 6.83
CA LYS A 44 2.58 -31.16 7.32
C LYS A 44 3.61 -30.74 8.35
N CYS A 45 3.50 -31.23 9.58
CA CYS A 45 4.48 -30.94 10.63
C CYS A 45 5.86 -31.50 10.24
N GLU A 46 6.91 -30.67 10.30
CA GLU A 46 8.26 -31.15 9.97
C GLU A 46 8.84 -32.13 10.98
N LYS A 47 8.37 -32.07 12.23
CA LYS A 47 8.91 -32.89 13.32
C LYS A 47 8.25 -34.26 13.43
N CYS A 48 6.92 -34.32 13.35
CA CYS A 48 6.15 -35.55 13.52
C CYS A 48 5.50 -36.07 12.24
N GLY A 49 5.63 -35.34 11.13
CA GLY A 49 5.07 -35.74 9.84
C GLY A 49 3.54 -35.71 9.76
N THR A 50 2.83 -35.39 10.85
CA THR A 50 1.36 -35.35 10.87
C THR A 50 0.85 -34.28 9.92
N GLU A 51 -0.08 -34.69 9.06
CA GLU A 51 -0.81 -33.83 8.13
C GLU A 51 -2.12 -33.40 8.81
N TYR A 52 -2.40 -32.11 8.79
CA TYR A 52 -3.62 -31.55 9.36
C TYR A 52 -4.06 -30.32 8.58
N GLU A 53 -5.34 -30.00 8.68
CA GLU A 53 -5.94 -28.85 8.03
C GLU A 53 -5.92 -27.65 8.96
N VAL A 54 -5.56 -26.49 8.43
CA VAL A 54 -5.48 -25.22 9.15
C VAL A 54 -6.38 -24.21 8.46
N SER A 55 -7.21 -23.51 9.24
CA SER A 55 -8.09 -22.46 8.73
C SER A 55 -7.33 -21.18 8.36
N ALA A 56 -7.90 -20.35 7.48
CA ALA A 56 -7.34 -19.04 7.11
C ALA A 56 -7.08 -18.12 8.33
N ALA A 57 -7.87 -18.28 9.41
CA ALA A 57 -7.70 -17.51 10.65
C ALA A 57 -6.39 -17.87 11.38
N GLU A 58 -6.12 -19.17 11.58
CA GLU A 58 -4.86 -19.66 12.16
C GLU A 58 -3.66 -19.40 11.24
N PHE A 59 -3.89 -19.36 9.92
CA PHE A 59 -2.90 -18.94 8.94
C PHE A 59 -2.47 -17.49 9.12
N THR A 60 -3.33 -16.61 9.61
CA THR A 60 -3.03 -15.18 9.74
C THR A 60 -2.42 -14.83 11.12
N GLU A 61 -2.57 -15.71 12.12
CA GLU A 61 -2.09 -15.49 13.49
C GLU A 61 -0.56 -15.55 13.62
N SER A 62 0.10 -16.42 12.86
CA SER A 62 1.56 -16.56 12.96
C SER A 62 2.30 -15.53 12.08
N TYR A 63 3.21 -14.76 12.67
CA TYR A 63 4.04 -13.80 11.95
C TYR A 63 5.33 -14.42 11.37
N ALA A 64 5.75 -15.58 11.87
CA ALA A 64 7.00 -16.24 11.47
C ALA A 64 6.77 -17.30 10.38
N SER A 65 7.27 -17.02 9.17
CA SER A 65 7.29 -17.95 8.03
C SER A 65 8.71 -18.19 7.53
N LYS A 66 8.98 -19.40 7.07
CA LYS A 66 10.20 -19.78 6.34
C LYS A 66 9.78 -20.16 4.93
N SER A 67 10.30 -19.46 3.92
CA SER A 67 9.97 -19.70 2.52
C SER A 67 11.23 -19.84 1.67
N ARG A 68 11.21 -20.78 0.73
CA ARG A 68 12.21 -20.91 -0.34
C ARG A 68 11.48 -20.82 -1.68
N THR A 69 11.62 -19.66 -2.34
CA THR A 69 10.96 -19.36 -3.61
C THR A 69 11.87 -19.71 -4.77
N VAL A 70 11.32 -20.30 -5.83
CA VAL A 70 11.98 -20.38 -7.13
C VAL A 70 11.06 -19.69 -8.13
N THR A 71 11.41 -18.50 -8.57
CA THR A 71 10.64 -17.80 -9.61
C THR A 71 10.80 -18.59 -10.90
N LYS A 72 9.70 -19.19 -11.39
CA LYS A 72 9.67 -19.83 -12.71
C LYS A 72 8.74 -19.05 -13.60
N THR A 73 9.29 -18.45 -14.65
CA THR A 73 8.50 -17.83 -15.71
C THR A 73 7.80 -18.93 -16.49
N LYS A 74 6.47 -19.01 -16.42
CA LYS A 74 5.67 -19.93 -17.24
C LYS A 74 4.95 -19.11 -18.31
N LEU A 75 5.08 -19.52 -19.58
CA LEU A 75 4.23 -19.01 -20.65
C LEU A 75 2.81 -19.56 -20.44
N ARG A 76 1.82 -18.67 -20.33
CA ARG A 76 0.39 -19.06 -20.34
C ARG A 76 -0.29 -18.26 -21.45
N GLY A 77 -0.50 -18.89 -22.60
CA GLY A 77 -0.96 -18.21 -23.82
C GLY A 77 0.13 -17.28 -24.41
N ALA A 78 -0.25 -16.09 -24.87
CA ALA A 78 0.67 -15.09 -25.45
C ALA A 78 1.37 -14.18 -24.43
N ALA A 79 1.10 -14.35 -23.13
CA ALA A 79 1.71 -13.55 -22.06
C ALA A 79 2.72 -14.38 -21.27
N LEU A 80 3.94 -13.86 -21.14
CA LEU A 80 4.93 -14.32 -20.17
C LEU A 80 4.47 -13.90 -18.77
N VAL A 81 3.86 -14.82 -18.04
CA VAL A 81 3.43 -14.55 -16.66
C VAL A 81 4.52 -15.07 -15.73
N ASN A 82 5.31 -14.16 -15.17
CA ASN A 82 6.28 -14.50 -14.14
C ASN A 82 5.52 -14.77 -12.83
N ARG A 83 5.31 -16.04 -12.50
CA ARG A 83 4.67 -16.45 -11.24
C ARG A 83 5.75 -16.97 -10.28
N PRO A 84 5.82 -16.46 -9.04
CA PRO A 84 6.66 -17.10 -8.03
C PRO A 84 6.08 -18.48 -7.72
N GLU A 85 6.87 -19.55 -7.95
CA GLU A 85 6.52 -20.91 -7.57
C GLU A 85 7.29 -21.24 -6.28
N TYR A 86 6.56 -21.45 -5.19
CA TYR A 86 7.20 -21.75 -3.91
C TYR A 86 7.51 -23.25 -3.86
N ARG A 87 8.80 -23.62 -3.92
CA ARG A 87 9.22 -25.03 -3.75
C ARG A 87 9.02 -25.51 -2.31
N TYR A 88 9.10 -24.60 -1.36
CA TYR A 88 8.95 -24.91 0.05
C TYR A 88 8.48 -23.67 0.80
N PHE A 89 7.39 -23.81 1.56
CA PHE A 89 6.87 -22.77 2.43
C PHE A 89 6.43 -23.43 3.73
N ALA A 90 6.94 -22.96 4.87
CA ALA A 90 6.61 -23.47 6.18
C ALA A 90 6.27 -22.31 7.14
N LYS A 91 5.27 -22.53 7.98
CA LYS A 91 4.84 -21.56 9.00
C LYS A 91 4.74 -22.22 10.35
N LYS A 92 4.84 -21.44 11.43
CA LYS A 92 4.62 -21.98 12.78
C LYS A 92 3.13 -22.14 13.05
N PHE A 93 2.72 -23.38 13.27
CA PHE A 93 1.35 -23.76 13.61
C PHE A 93 1.34 -24.61 14.88
N TYR A 94 0.19 -24.65 15.56
CA TYR A 94 0.00 -25.57 16.67
C TYR A 94 -0.20 -26.99 16.12
N CYS A 95 0.70 -27.91 16.46
CA CYS A 95 0.59 -29.28 15.99
C CYS A 95 -0.26 -30.12 16.97
N PRO A 96 -1.33 -30.80 16.50
CA PRO A 96 -2.21 -31.60 17.36
C PRO A 96 -1.48 -32.81 17.97
N SER A 97 -0.52 -33.39 17.26
CA SER A 97 0.28 -34.53 17.72
C SER A 97 1.41 -34.12 18.69
N CYS A 98 2.10 -33.01 18.43
CA CYS A 98 3.20 -32.54 19.28
C CYS A 98 2.76 -31.64 20.45
N ARG A 99 1.49 -31.19 20.47
CA ARG A 99 0.91 -30.22 21.43
C ARG A 99 1.76 -28.96 21.68
N ARG A 100 2.54 -28.52 20.68
CA ARG A 100 3.39 -27.31 20.74
C ARG A 100 3.41 -26.61 19.39
N LYS A 101 3.68 -25.30 19.37
CA LYS A 101 3.88 -24.53 18.13
C LYS A 101 5.15 -25.00 17.41
N ARG A 102 5.02 -25.53 16.20
CA ARG A 102 6.11 -26.09 15.37
C ARG A 102 5.98 -25.61 13.93
N TYR A 103 7.08 -25.64 13.20
CA TYR A 103 7.03 -25.39 11.76
C TYR A 103 6.30 -26.54 11.07
N ALA A 104 5.30 -26.20 10.28
CA ALA A 104 4.63 -27.11 9.37
C ALA A 104 4.74 -26.57 7.94
N GLN A 105 5.12 -27.45 7.02
CA GLN A 105 5.18 -27.17 5.60
C GLN A 105 3.78 -27.09 5.04
N VAL A 106 3.47 -26.00 4.34
CA VAL A 106 2.21 -25.81 3.62
C VAL A 106 2.33 -26.53 2.29
N LEU A 107 1.64 -27.67 2.15
CA LEU A 107 1.67 -28.46 0.93
C LEU A 107 0.91 -27.77 -0.20
N ASN A 108 -0.12 -27.00 0.16
CA ASN A 108 -1.01 -26.34 -0.81
C ASN A 108 -0.70 -24.86 -1.08
N ILE A 109 0.58 -24.46 -1.05
CA ILE A 109 0.94 -23.03 -1.17
C ILE A 109 0.60 -22.44 -2.55
N ASN A 110 0.68 -23.24 -3.61
CA ASN A 110 0.46 -22.76 -4.98
C ASN A 110 -1.03 -22.56 -5.29
N GLU A 111 -1.95 -23.37 -4.74
CA GLU A 111 -3.40 -23.15 -4.93
C GLU A 111 -3.90 -22.00 -4.05
N ILE A 112 -3.39 -21.88 -2.81
CA ILE A 112 -3.63 -20.70 -1.95
C ILE A 112 -3.34 -19.43 -2.74
N GLN A 113 -2.17 -19.41 -3.38
CA GLN A 113 -1.71 -18.24 -4.08
C GLN A 113 -2.59 -17.95 -5.30
N ASP A 114 -2.95 -18.92 -6.15
CA ASP A 114 -3.80 -18.63 -7.33
C ASP A 114 -5.21 -18.16 -6.92
N VAL A 115 -5.75 -18.68 -5.81
CA VAL A 115 -7.04 -18.27 -5.24
C VAL A 115 -6.96 -16.89 -4.58
N MET A 116 -5.88 -16.55 -3.88
CA MET A 116 -5.72 -15.25 -3.22
C MET A 116 -5.23 -14.14 -4.16
N LEU A 117 -4.43 -14.45 -5.18
CA LEU A 117 -3.76 -13.46 -6.02
C LEU A 117 -4.77 -12.64 -6.83
N LYS A 118 -5.78 -13.30 -7.44
CA LYS A 118 -6.82 -12.62 -8.22
C LYS A 118 -7.65 -11.62 -7.38
N PRO A 119 -8.25 -12.01 -6.24
CA PRO A 119 -9.00 -11.07 -5.41
C PRO A 119 -8.10 -10.02 -4.76
N SER A 120 -6.86 -10.36 -4.38
CA SER A 120 -5.90 -9.39 -3.83
C SER A 120 -5.46 -8.34 -4.86
N LEU A 121 -5.20 -8.74 -6.11
CA LEU A 121 -4.92 -7.81 -7.21
C LEU A 121 -6.11 -6.90 -7.51
N LYS A 122 -7.34 -7.45 -7.54
CA LYS A 122 -8.55 -6.64 -7.76
C LYS A 122 -8.79 -5.65 -6.63
N ALA A 123 -8.58 -6.07 -5.39
CA ALA A 123 -8.65 -5.20 -4.22
C ALA A 123 -7.56 -4.12 -4.25
N GLY A 124 -6.34 -4.48 -4.63
CA GLY A 124 -5.22 -3.55 -4.80
C GLY A 124 -5.49 -2.51 -5.86
N ALA A 125 -5.96 -2.92 -7.04
CA ALA A 125 -6.37 -2.02 -8.10
C ALA A 125 -7.48 -1.05 -7.63
N ARG A 126 -8.49 -1.54 -6.92
CA ARG A 126 -9.56 -0.70 -6.37
C ARG A 126 -9.04 0.35 -5.39
N TRP A 127 -8.15 -0.04 -4.49
CA TRP A 127 -7.55 0.89 -3.52
C TRP A 127 -6.57 1.87 -4.16
N LEU A 128 -5.84 1.46 -5.21
CA LEU A 128 -5.02 2.38 -6.01
C LEU A 128 -5.89 3.44 -6.70
N ILE A 129 -7.03 3.06 -7.26
CA ILE A 129 -7.98 4.02 -7.84
C ILE A 129 -8.49 5.00 -6.78
N ILE A 130 -8.91 4.50 -5.62
CA ILE A 130 -9.36 5.34 -4.49
C ILE A 130 -8.26 6.31 -4.04
N MET A 131 -7.02 5.83 -3.96
CA MET A 131 -5.85 6.64 -3.60
C MET A 131 -5.66 7.78 -4.60
N CYS A 132 -5.66 7.49 -5.91
CA CYS A 132 -5.50 8.50 -6.96
C CYS A 132 -6.64 9.52 -6.95
N VAL A 133 -7.89 9.06 -6.86
CA VAL A 133 -9.07 9.94 -6.85
C VAL A 133 -9.04 10.86 -5.63
N GLY A 134 -8.77 10.32 -4.43
CA GLY A 134 -8.68 11.13 -3.22
C GLY A 134 -7.51 12.12 -3.25
N GLY A 135 -6.36 11.73 -3.80
CA GLY A 135 -5.22 12.62 -3.98
C GLY A 135 -5.54 13.80 -4.92
N ILE A 136 -6.22 13.53 -6.04
CA ILE A 136 -6.66 14.57 -6.98
C ILE A 136 -7.64 15.54 -6.29
N ILE A 137 -8.57 15.03 -5.48
CA ILE A 137 -9.53 15.88 -4.75
C ILE A 137 -8.79 16.80 -3.76
N ILE A 138 -7.83 16.27 -2.99
CA ILE A 138 -7.05 17.06 -2.03
C ILE A 138 -6.27 18.17 -2.76
N LEU A 139 -5.65 17.85 -3.89
CA LEU A 139 -4.95 18.83 -4.72
C LEU A 139 -5.89 19.89 -5.31
N ALA A 140 -7.08 19.48 -5.76
CA ALA A 140 -8.07 20.40 -6.33
C ALA A 140 -8.64 21.38 -5.29
N VAL A 141 -8.79 20.96 -4.02
CA VAL A 141 -9.23 21.85 -2.94
C VAL A 141 -8.08 22.79 -2.52
N ALA A 142 -6.84 22.30 -2.50
CA ALA A 142 -5.67 23.09 -2.14
C ALA A 142 -5.28 24.15 -3.19
N SER A 143 -5.67 23.97 -4.46
CA SER A 143 -5.40 24.93 -5.53
C SER A 143 -6.15 26.26 -5.36
N ILE A 144 -7.32 26.24 -4.70
CA ILE A 144 -8.15 27.42 -4.46
C ILE A 144 -7.40 28.45 -3.57
N PRO A 145 -6.99 28.13 -2.34
CA PRO A 145 -6.25 29.08 -1.49
C PRO A 145 -4.85 29.42 -2.04
N MET A 146 -4.20 28.50 -2.77
CA MET A 146 -2.92 28.78 -3.43
C MET A 146 -3.05 29.87 -4.49
N HIS A 147 -4.10 29.83 -5.33
CA HIS A 147 -4.32 30.84 -6.36
C HIS A 147 -4.58 32.24 -5.78
N PHE A 148 -5.25 32.32 -4.62
CA PHE A 148 -5.41 33.60 -3.90
C PHE A 148 -4.11 34.09 -3.27
N ALA A 149 -3.32 33.20 -2.64
CA ALA A 149 -2.00 33.54 -2.13
C ALA A 149 -1.00 33.90 -3.24
N GLU A 150 -1.22 33.39 -4.45
CA GLU A 150 -0.42 33.71 -5.62
C GLU A 150 -0.66 35.13 -6.09
N LYS A 151 -1.93 35.49 -6.31
CA LYS A 151 -2.38 36.84 -6.66
C LYS A 151 -1.93 37.90 -5.65
N ALA A 152 -2.07 37.63 -4.35
CA ALA A 152 -1.69 38.59 -3.31
C ALA A 152 -0.19 38.92 -3.33
N ALA A 153 0.68 37.94 -3.58
CA ALA A 153 2.12 38.22 -3.67
C ALA A 153 2.54 38.81 -5.03
N GLN A 154 1.80 38.55 -6.12
CA GLN A 154 2.03 39.26 -7.38
C GLN A 154 1.76 40.77 -7.23
N GLN A 155 0.67 41.15 -6.56
CA GLN A 155 0.35 42.55 -6.28
C GLN A 155 1.45 43.24 -5.45
N GLN A 156 1.93 42.59 -4.37
CA GLN A 156 3.02 43.16 -3.56
C GLN A 156 4.33 43.33 -4.34
N VAL A 157 4.65 42.39 -5.25
CA VAL A 157 5.86 42.48 -6.08
C VAL A 157 5.74 43.60 -7.12
N GLU A 158 4.55 43.82 -7.69
CA GLU A 158 4.28 44.93 -8.60
C GLU A 158 4.38 46.29 -7.88
N GLU A 159 3.77 46.42 -6.70
CA GLU A 159 3.88 47.62 -5.86
C GLU A 159 5.34 47.95 -5.50
N LEU A 160 6.11 46.94 -5.08
CA LEU A 160 7.54 47.11 -4.77
C LEU A 160 8.37 47.52 -5.99
N LYS A 161 8.04 47.01 -7.18
CA LYS A 161 8.70 47.42 -8.43
C LYS A 161 8.35 48.86 -8.79
N GLN A 162 7.09 49.26 -8.58
CA GLN A 162 6.62 50.59 -8.90
C GLN A 162 7.21 51.64 -7.96
N GLN A 163 7.26 51.37 -6.65
CA GLN A 163 7.97 52.22 -5.67
C GLN A 163 9.44 52.38 -6.02
N ARG A 164 10.13 51.28 -6.36
CA ARG A 164 11.54 51.34 -6.75
C ARG A 164 11.73 52.15 -8.04
N TYR A 165 10.80 52.06 -8.99
CA TYR A 165 10.84 52.85 -10.21
C TYR A 165 10.65 54.34 -9.93
N GLU A 166 9.68 54.70 -9.09
CA GLU A 166 9.43 56.10 -8.66
C GLU A 166 10.65 56.69 -7.94
N GLU A 167 11.26 55.96 -7.00
CA GLU A 167 12.52 56.39 -6.35
C GLU A 167 13.67 56.60 -7.35
N PHE A 168 13.75 55.76 -8.39
CA PHE A 168 14.75 55.92 -9.44
C PHE A 168 14.49 57.16 -10.29
N VAL A 169 13.23 57.45 -10.62
CA VAL A 169 12.87 58.66 -11.38
C VAL A 169 13.19 59.92 -10.56
N GLU A 170 12.79 59.99 -9.29
CA GLU A 170 13.08 61.14 -8.42
C GLU A 170 14.58 61.38 -8.20
N ARG A 171 15.41 60.33 -8.26
CA ARG A 171 16.85 60.45 -8.01
C ARG A 171 17.64 60.95 -9.23
N TYR A 172 17.12 60.77 -10.43
CA TYR A 172 17.85 61.01 -11.68
C TYR A 172 17.20 62.03 -12.62
N MET A 173 15.99 62.48 -12.31
CA MET A 173 15.25 63.51 -13.05
C MET A 173 15.07 64.75 -12.20
#